data_AF-A0A3C0FNN5-F1
#
_entry.id   AF-A0A3C0FNN5-F1
#
_cell.length_a   1.000
_cell.length_b   1.000
_cell.length_c   1.000
_cell.angle_alpha   90.00
_cell.angle_beta   90.00
_cell.angle_gamma   90.00
#
_symmetry.space_group_name_H-M   'P 1'
#
loop_
_entity.id
_entity.type
_entity.pdbx_description
1 polymer ?
#
loop_
_entity_poly.entity_id
_entity_poly.type
_entity_poly.pdbx_seq_one_letter_code
_entity_poly.pdbx_strand_id
1 'polypeptide(L)'
;MALNILSNHAANLAHRNLARAEEATNRSLLKLSSGQRVVSARDDATSMAIGVRLDSTASTITSGIVNVGHGNSMLQIADGGMATIDNILVR
;
A
#
# COMPACT_ATOMS: atom_id res chain seq x y z
N MET A 1 4.44 27.14 45.54
CA MET A 1 4.03 27.51 44.17
C MET A 1 3.99 29.03 44.09
N ALA A 2 4.91 29.65 43.36
CA ALA A 2 4.93 31.10 43.22
C ALA A 2 3.81 31.54 42.26
N LEU A 3 2.88 32.35 42.75
CA LEU A 3 1.83 32.95 41.95
C LEU A 3 2.45 34.12 41.15
N ASN A 4 2.96 33.84 39.96
CA ASN A 4 3.47 34.86 39.05
C ASN A 4 2.34 35.35 38.13
N ILE A 5 2.04 36.65 38.18
CA ILE A 5 0.98 37.29 37.37
C ILE A 5 1.38 37.32 35.88
N LEU A 6 2.68 37.29 35.56
CA LEU A 6 3.18 37.31 34.18
C LEU A 6 3.17 35.94 33.47
N SER A 7 3.31 34.82 34.18
CA SER A 7 3.40 33.50 33.53
C SER A 7 2.59 32.44 34.29
N ASN A 8 1.61 31.86 33.61
CA ASN A 8 0.78 30.80 34.16
C ASN A 8 1.33 29.42 33.75
N HIS A 9 2.05 28.77 34.66
CA HIS A 9 2.62 27.44 34.41
C HIS A 9 1.55 26.36 34.18
N ALA A 10 0.41 26.44 34.89
CA ALA A 10 -0.69 25.50 34.73
C ALA A 10 -1.35 25.63 33.34
N ALA A 11 -1.55 26.86 32.85
CA ALA A 11 -2.04 27.12 31.50
C ALA A 11 -1.07 26.61 30.42
N ASN A 12 0.25 26.81 30.60
CA ASN A 12 1.25 26.27 29.69
C ASN A 12 1.28 24.73 29.68
N LEU A 13 1.05 24.08 30.82
CA LEU A 13 0.93 22.63 30.89
C LEU A 13 -0.34 22.15 30.15
N ALA A 14 -1.48 22.81 30.38
CA ALA A 14 -2.73 22.52 29.69
C ALA A 14 -2.59 22.69 28.17
N HIS A 15 -1.96 23.78 27.71
CA HIS A 15 -1.70 24.02 26.29
C HIS A 15 -0.80 22.94 25.67
N ARG A 16 0.27 22.52 26.37
CA ARG A 16 1.13 21.41 25.89
C ARG A 16 0.38 20.08 25.79
N ASN A 17 -0.52 19.80 26.73
CA ASN A 17 -1.35 18.60 26.67
C ASN A 17 -2.38 18.68 25.53
N LEU A 18 -2.99 19.85 25.31
CA LEU A 18 -3.90 20.07 24.19
C LEU A 18 -3.19 19.86 22.85
N ALA A 19 -2.02 20.47 22.65
CA ALA A 19 -1.24 20.31 21.41
C ALA A 19 -0.89 18.83 21.13
N ARG A 20 -0.54 18.06 22.17
CA ARG A 20 -0.30 16.61 22.04
C ARG A 20 -1.58 15.83 21.69
N ALA A 21 -2.71 16.20 22.27
CA ALA A 21 -4.01 15.58 21.99
C ALA A 21 -4.47 15.87 20.55
N GLU A 22 -4.28 17.10 20.07
CA GLU A 22 -4.55 17.50 18.68
C GLU A 22 -3.69 16.70 17.70
N GLU A 23 -2.38 16.56 17.98
CA GLU A 23 -1.48 15.77 17.14
C GLU A 23 -1.85 14.28 17.10
N ALA A 24 -2.25 13.69 18.24
CA ALA A 24 -2.71 12.32 18.31
C ALA A 24 -4.04 12.10 17.56
N THR A 25 -4.96 13.07 17.66
CA THR A 25 -6.25 13.03 16.95
C THR A 25 -6.04 13.15 15.45
N ASN A 26 -5.19 14.08 15.00
CA ASN A 26 -4.87 14.24 13.59
C ASN A 26 -4.25 12.96 13.00
N ARG A 27 -3.34 12.31 13.73
CA ARG A 27 -2.79 10.99 13.32
C ARG A 27 -3.85 9.91 13.22
N SER A 28 -4.81 9.89 14.14
CA SER A 28 -5.92 8.94 14.12
C SER A 28 -6.85 9.18 12.92
N LEU A 29 -7.13 10.44 12.60
CA LEU A 29 -7.90 10.82 11.42
C LEU A 29 -7.18 10.43 10.12
N LEU A 30 -5.87 10.62 10.03
CA LEU A 30 -5.08 10.18 8.87
C LEU A 30 -5.12 8.66 8.68
N LYS A 31 -5.03 7.89 9.76
CA LYS A 31 -5.17 6.41 9.72
C LYS A 31 -6.57 5.98 9.31
N LEU A 32 -7.60 6.64 9.84
CA LEU A 32 -8.99 6.37 9.47
C LEU A 32 -9.25 6.70 7.99
N SER A 33 -8.78 7.85 7.52
CA SER A 33 -8.98 8.31 6.15
C SER A 33 -8.21 7.47 5.12
N SER A 34 -7.03 6.97 5.46
CA SER A 34 -6.25 6.09 4.58
C SER A 34 -6.71 4.63 4.65
N GLY A 35 -7.41 4.24 5.72
CA GLY A 35 -7.71 2.84 6.04
C GLY A 35 -6.46 2.02 6.37
N GLN A 36 -5.28 2.63 6.45
CA GLN A 36 -4.01 1.96 6.70
C GLN A 36 -3.55 2.18 8.14
N ARG A 37 -3.10 1.10 8.79
CA ARG A 37 -2.53 1.16 10.15
C ARG A 37 -1.26 2.02 10.21
N VAL A 38 -0.46 1.98 9.14
CA VAL A 38 0.82 2.66 9.00
C VAL A 38 0.76 3.52 7.75
N VAL A 39 0.66 4.83 7.94
CA VAL A 39 0.48 5.82 6.86
C VAL A 39 1.81 6.42 6.42
N SER A 40 2.83 6.35 7.28
CA SER A 40 4.16 6.91 7.02
C SER A 40 5.26 6.01 7.57
N ALA A 41 6.39 5.98 6.89
CA ALA A 41 7.62 5.34 7.39
C ALA A 41 8.14 5.96 8.71
N ARG A 42 7.65 7.16 9.06
CA ARG A 42 7.93 7.80 10.37
C ARG A 42 7.23 7.08 11.53
N ASP A 43 6.07 6.47 11.28
CA ASP A 43 5.31 5.72 12.29
C ASP A 43 5.90 4.32 12.51
N ASP A 44 6.23 3.61 11.42
CA ASP A 44 6.84 2.28 11.45
C ASP A 44 7.51 1.97 10.10
N ALA A 45 8.82 2.16 10.03
CA ALA A 45 9.60 1.96 8.81
C ALA A 45 9.63 0.48 8.38
N THR A 46 9.63 -0.46 9.32
CA THR A 46 9.78 -1.89 9.04
C THR A 46 8.52 -2.43 8.39
N SER A 47 7.34 -2.16 8.97
CA SER A 47 6.10 -2.67 8.37
C SER A 47 5.74 -1.94 7.08
N MET A 48 6.09 -0.66 6.93
CA MET A 48 5.98 0.04 5.65
C MET A 48 6.87 -0.61 4.58
N ALA A 49 8.13 -0.94 4.89
CA ALA A 49 9.04 -1.57 3.94
C ALA A 49 8.55 -2.98 3.52
N ILE A 50 8.04 -3.77 4.47
CA ILE A 50 7.44 -5.08 4.17
C ILE A 50 6.20 -4.90 3.29
N GLY A 51 5.33 -3.95 3.63
CA GLY A 51 4.13 -3.65 2.85
C GLY A 51 4.45 -3.28 1.40
N VAL A 52 5.40 -2.39 1.18
CA VAL A 52 5.86 -2.01 -0.18
C VAL A 52 6.45 -3.21 -0.93
N ARG A 53 7.23 -4.07 -0.27
CA ARG A 53 7.76 -5.29 -0.90
C ARG A 53 6.65 -6.25 -1.30
N LEU A 54 5.66 -6.46 -0.44
CA LEU A 54 4.50 -7.31 -0.74
C LEU A 54 3.69 -6.74 -1.91
N ASP A 55 3.45 -5.44 -1.92
CA ASP A 55 2.74 -4.74 -3.00
C ASP A 55 3.48 -4.87 -4.34
N SER A 56 4.81 -4.68 -4.34
CA SER A 56 5.63 -4.90 -5.54
C SER A 56 5.58 -6.35 -6.05
N THR A 57 5.51 -7.31 -5.12
CA THR A 57 5.41 -8.73 -5.46
C THR A 57 4.04 -9.03 -6.06
N ALA A 58 2.96 -8.49 -5.49
CA ALA A 58 1.61 -8.65 -5.99
C ALA A 58 1.45 -8.04 -7.41
N SER A 59 2.02 -6.85 -7.64
CA SER A 59 2.07 -6.24 -8.97
C SER A 59 2.82 -7.11 -9.97
N THR A 60 3.99 -7.62 -9.59
CA THR A 60 4.79 -8.52 -10.44
C THR A 60 4.04 -9.81 -10.78
N ILE A 61 3.36 -10.42 -9.81
CA ILE A 61 2.53 -11.61 -10.01
C ILE A 61 1.38 -11.30 -10.98
N THR A 62 0.73 -10.15 -10.84
CA THR A 62 -0.36 -9.72 -11.73
C THR A 62 0.13 -9.60 -13.17
N SER A 63 1.28 -8.99 -13.40
CA SER A 63 1.91 -8.95 -14.73
C SER A 63 2.29 -10.34 -15.24
N GLY A 64 2.78 -11.21 -14.36
CA GLY A 64 3.08 -12.62 -14.68
C GLY A 64 1.84 -13.38 -15.17
N ILE A 65 0.69 -13.19 -14.52
CA ILE A 65 -0.60 -13.80 -14.92
C ILE A 65 -1.00 -13.33 -16.32
N VAL A 66 -0.87 -12.04 -16.62
CA VAL A 66 -1.15 -11.51 -17.97
C VAL A 66 -0.24 -12.14 -19.01
N ASN A 67 1.06 -12.29 -18.72
CA ASN A 67 2.02 -12.93 -19.62
C ASN A 67 1.69 -14.40 -19.88
N VAL A 68 1.27 -15.15 -18.84
CA VAL A 68 0.80 -16.54 -19.00
C VAL A 68 -0.45 -16.59 -19.89
N GLY A 69 -1.38 -15.65 -19.72
CA GLY A 69 -2.55 -15.50 -20.58
C GLY A 69 -2.15 -15.32 -22.06
N HIS A 70 -1.21 -14.42 -22.35
CA HIS A 70 -0.67 -14.24 -23.70
C HIS A 70 -0.01 -15.52 -24.23
N GLY A 71 0.78 -16.21 -23.40
CA GLY A 71 1.41 -17.47 -23.78
C GLY A 71 0.39 -18.54 -24.15
N ASN A 72 -0.70 -18.65 -23.39
CA ASN A 72 -1.80 -19.58 -23.72
C ASN A 72 -2.48 -19.21 -25.04
N SER A 73 -2.75 -17.92 -25.28
CA SER A 73 -3.30 -17.48 -26.57
C SER A 73 -2.37 -17.79 -27.75
N MET A 74 -1.05 -17.65 -27.58
CA MET A 74 -0.08 -18.03 -28.61
C MET A 74 -0.08 -19.54 -28.88
N LEU A 75 -0.14 -20.36 -27.83
CA LEU A 75 -0.24 -21.82 -27.97
C LEU A 75 -1.54 -22.23 -28.67
N GLN A 76 -2.67 -21.60 -28.35
CA GLN A 76 -3.94 -21.84 -29.03
C GLN A 76 -3.88 -21.49 -30.53
N ILE A 77 -3.21 -20.39 -30.89
CA ILE A 77 -2.99 -20.03 -32.30
C ILE A 77 -2.10 -21.06 -32.98
N ALA A 78 -1.04 -21.52 -32.30
CA ALA A 78 -0.16 -22.56 -32.82
C ALA A 78 -0.90 -23.89 -33.05
N ASP A 79 -1.73 -24.31 -32.09
CA ASP A 79 -2.56 -25.53 -32.20
C ASP A 79 -3.56 -25.44 -33.35
N GLY A 80 -4.24 -24.30 -33.51
CA GLY A 80 -5.14 -24.06 -34.64
C GLY A 80 -4.44 -24.07 -35.99
N GLY A 81 -3.23 -23.49 -36.05
CA GLY A 81 -2.37 -23.55 -37.24
C GLY A 81 -1.92 -24.97 -37.56
N MET A 82 -1.49 -25.73 -36.55
CA MET A 82 -1.05 -27.12 -36.72
C MET A 82 -2.19 -28.03 -37.18
N ALA A 83 -3.41 -27.85 -36.64
CA ALA A 83 -4.59 -28.58 -37.10
C ALA A 83 -4.89 -28.30 -38.59
N THR A 84 -4.65 -27.07 -39.05
CA THR A 84 -4.81 -26.71 -40.47
C THR A 84 -3.76 -27.41 -41.35
N ILE A 85 -2.50 -27.46 -40.89
CA ILE A 85 -1.41 -28.17 -41.59
C ILE A 85 -1.71 -29.67 -41.67
N ASP A 86 -2.14 -30.29 -40.57
CA ASP A 86 -2.50 -31.71 -40.53
C ASP A 86 -3.64 -32.03 -41.51
N ASN A 87 -4.66 -31.18 -41.57
CA ASN A 87 -5.75 -31.32 -42.54
C ASN A 87 -5.25 -31.28 -44.01
N ILE A 88 -4.22 -30.48 -44.31
CA ILE A 88 -3.62 -30.40 -45.65
C ILE A 88 -2.80 -31.66 -45.96
N LEU A 89 -2.08 -32.22 -44.98
CA LEU A 89 -1.22 -33.39 -45.19
C LEU A 89 -2.01 -34.70 -45.35
N VAL A 90 -3.16 -34.81 -44.68
CA VAL A 90 -4.01 -36.01 -44.71
C VAL A 90 -4.91 -36.06 -45.96
N ARG A 91 -5.04 -34.95 -46.69
CA ARG A 91 -5.87 -34.81 -47.89
C ARG A 91 -5.12 -35.15 -49.17
#